data_AF-A0A941J527-F1
#
_entry.id   AF-A0A941J527-F1
#
_cell.length_a   1.000
_cell.length_b   1.000
_cell.length_c   1.000
_cell.angle_alpha   90.00
_cell.angle_beta   90.00
_cell.angle_gamma   90.00
#
_symmetry.space_group_name_H-M   'P 1'
#
loop_
_entity.id
_entity.type
_entity.pdbx_description
1 polymer ?
#
loop_
_entity_poly.entity_id
_entity_poly.type
_entity_poly.pdbx_seq_one_letter_code
_entity_poly.pdbx_strand_id
1 'polypeptide(L)'
;MLFSKLALKTPSSHSIRTNKINSQIRGSSSKSKGFNGDNDYNPINNHSVSTETLERHLLEQLSLLSSLNAFEKKILQFLIGNLNDYGFLELDVH
;
A
#
# COMPACT_ATOMS: atom_id res chain seq x y z
N MET A 1 -38.24 7.02 6.24
CA MET A 1 -37.04 6.16 6.22
C MET A 1 -36.54 6.07 4.78
N LEU A 2 -35.41 6.71 4.46
CA LEU A 2 -34.75 6.63 3.17
C LEU A 2 -33.45 5.84 3.39
N PHE A 3 -33.32 4.65 2.80
CA PHE A 3 -32.03 3.98 2.65
C PHE A 3 -31.80 3.68 1.17
N SER A 4 -30.86 4.40 0.59
CA SER A 4 -30.42 4.25 -0.79
C SER A 4 -29.56 2.99 -0.94
N LYS A 5 -29.90 2.17 -1.94
CA LYS A 5 -29.16 0.99 -2.40
C LYS A 5 -27.76 1.37 -2.89
N LEU A 6 -26.71 0.82 -2.29
CA LEU A 6 -25.39 0.74 -2.92
C LEU A 6 -25.37 -0.45 -3.89
N ALA A 7 -25.17 -0.16 -5.18
CA ALA A 7 -24.95 -1.18 -6.20
C ALA A 7 -23.45 -1.51 -6.28
N LEU A 8 -23.10 -2.76 -5.97
CA LEU A 8 -21.77 -3.32 -6.22
C LEU A 8 -21.61 -3.61 -7.72
N LYS A 9 -20.63 -2.95 -8.35
CA LYS A 9 -20.25 -3.16 -9.76
C LYS A 9 -19.15 -4.22 -9.82
N THR A 10 -19.47 -5.39 -10.37
CA THR A 10 -18.49 -6.45 -10.67
C THR A 10 -17.62 -6.05 -11.87
N PRO A 11 -16.29 -6.23 -11.84
CA PRO A 11 -15.44 -5.99 -12.99
C PRO A 11 -15.68 -7.06 -14.07
N SER A 12 -15.95 -6.60 -15.29
CA SER A 12 -16.28 -7.43 -16.46
C SER A 12 -15.03 -8.14 -17.03
N SER A 13 -15.11 -9.46 -17.15
CA SER A 13 -14.12 -10.29 -17.85
C SER A 13 -13.95 -9.84 -19.31
N HIS A 14 -12.77 -9.33 -19.67
CA HIS A 14 -12.44 -9.04 -21.07
C HIS A 14 -11.70 -10.24 -21.68
N SER A 15 -12.25 -10.75 -22.78
CA SER A 15 -11.73 -11.88 -23.55
C SER A 15 -10.35 -11.59 -24.13
N ILE A 16 -9.40 -12.50 -23.96
CA ILE A 16 -8.07 -12.42 -24.58
C ILE A 16 -8.21 -12.72 -26.07
N ARG A 17 -7.99 -11.71 -26.92
CA ARG A 17 -7.94 -11.85 -28.38
C ARG A 17 -6.49 -12.10 -28.80
N THR A 18 -6.14 -13.34 -29.11
CA THR A 18 -4.81 -13.68 -29.63
C THR A 18 -4.75 -13.48 -31.13
N ASN A 19 -4.03 -12.46 -31.61
CA ASN A 19 -3.74 -12.32 -33.04
C ASN A 19 -2.54 -13.20 -33.42
N LYS A 20 -2.75 -14.13 -34.36
CA LYS A 20 -1.70 -14.94 -34.99
C LYS A 20 -0.72 -14.03 -35.74
N ILE A 21 0.56 -14.05 -35.34
CA ILE A 21 1.63 -13.30 -35.99
C ILE A 21 2.34 -14.21 -37.00
N ASN A 22 2.22 -13.87 -38.28
CA ASN A 22 2.91 -14.54 -39.40
C ASN A 22 4.24 -13.81 -39.64
N SER A 23 5.37 -14.49 -39.47
CA SER A 23 6.71 -13.87 -39.60
C SER A 23 7.29 -14.07 -41.01
N GLN A 24 7.19 -13.04 -41.85
CA GLN A 24 8.09 -12.86 -43.00
C GLN A 24 8.91 -11.59 -42.78
N ILE A 25 10.17 -11.75 -42.37
CA ILE A 25 11.12 -10.66 -42.15
C ILE A 25 12.04 -10.59 -43.37
N ARG A 26 11.91 -9.53 -44.16
CA ARG A 26 12.94 -9.10 -45.12
C ARG A 26 13.08 -7.58 -45.05
N GLY A 27 14.32 -7.13 -44.86
CA GLY A 27 14.81 -5.87 -45.41
C GLY A 27 14.85 -4.67 -44.46
N SER A 28 16.07 -4.41 -43.97
CA SER A 28 16.78 -3.11 -43.98
C SER A 28 16.08 -1.84 -43.48
N SER A 29 16.67 -1.22 -42.45
CA SER A 29 17.36 0.08 -42.52
C SER A 29 17.18 0.92 -41.25
N SER A 30 18.25 1.66 -40.95
CA SER A 30 18.53 2.44 -39.76
C SER A 30 17.42 3.43 -39.35
N LYS A 31 16.92 3.36 -38.11
CA LYS A 31 16.41 4.54 -37.40
C LYS A 31 16.25 4.33 -35.90
N SER A 32 16.73 5.34 -35.16
CA SER A 32 16.52 5.66 -33.74
C SER A 32 16.91 4.60 -32.70
N LYS A 33 17.81 4.98 -31.77
CA LYS A 33 17.69 4.59 -30.36
C LYS A 33 16.34 5.12 -29.87
N GLY A 34 15.27 4.41 -30.20
CA GLY A 34 14.03 4.52 -29.47
C GLY A 34 14.35 4.09 -28.05
N PHE A 35 13.97 4.90 -27.07
CA PHE A 35 13.73 4.40 -25.74
C PHE A 35 12.79 3.21 -25.93
N ASN A 36 13.30 1.99 -25.82
CA ASN A 36 12.47 0.79 -25.80
C ASN A 36 11.58 0.97 -24.58
N GLY A 37 10.32 1.32 -24.86
CA GLY A 37 9.25 1.51 -23.90
C GLY A 37 8.75 0.19 -23.33
N ASP A 38 9.65 -0.72 -23.01
CA ASP A 38 9.40 -1.75 -22.02
C ASP A 38 9.73 -1.08 -20.69
N ASN A 39 8.76 -0.33 -20.17
CA ASN A 39 8.70 0.00 -18.76
C ASN A 39 8.67 -1.34 -18.01
N ASP A 40 9.85 -1.88 -17.72
CA ASP A 40 10.09 -2.90 -16.69
C ASP A 40 9.86 -2.28 -15.30
N TYR A 41 8.76 -1.53 -15.16
CA TYR A 41 8.29 -1.01 -13.89
C TYR A 41 7.86 -2.22 -13.06
N ASN A 42 8.82 -2.76 -12.34
CA ASN A 42 8.59 -3.77 -11.33
C ASN A 42 8.12 -3.03 -10.07
N PRO A 43 6.85 -3.18 -9.64
CA PRO A 43 6.32 -2.45 -8.49
C PRO A 43 7.07 -2.79 -7.18
N ILE A 44 7.76 -3.92 -7.15
CA ILE A 44 8.66 -4.30 -6.04
C ILE A 44 9.93 -3.41 -5.97
N ASN A 45 10.37 -2.84 -7.10
CA ASN A 45 11.54 -1.95 -7.14
C ASN A 45 11.25 -0.58 -6.52
N ASN A 46 9.97 -0.24 -6.39
CA ASN A 46 9.50 1.02 -5.78
C ASN A 46 8.91 0.78 -4.38
N HIS A 47 9.02 -0.44 -3.85
CA HIS A 47 8.69 -0.73 -2.46
C HIS A 47 9.80 -0.11 -1.59
N SER A 48 9.56 1.12 -1.11
CA SER A 48 10.33 1.66 0.00
C SER A 48 10.14 0.69 1.17
N VAL A 49 11.22 0.08 1.64
CA VAL A 49 11.20 -0.69 2.88
C VAL A 49 10.87 0.32 3.98
N SER A 50 9.62 0.36 4.42
CA SER A 50 9.21 1.20 5.53
C SER A 50 9.98 0.72 6.76
N THR A 51 10.83 1.57 7.29
CA THR A 51 11.54 1.35 8.56
C THR A 51 10.71 1.78 9.76
N GLU A 52 9.50 2.29 9.53
CA GLU A 52 8.58 2.67 10.60
C GLU A 52 8.01 1.42 11.27
N THR A 53 8.19 1.34 12.59
CA THR A 53 7.54 0.35 13.43
C THR A 53 6.15 0.83 13.82
N LEU A 54 5.25 -0.10 14.14
CA LEU A 54 3.92 0.22 14.66
C LEU A 54 4.00 1.17 15.86
N GLU A 55 4.91 0.89 16.80
CA GLU A 55 5.15 1.72 17.98
C GLU A 55 5.54 3.16 17.61
N ARG A 56 6.52 3.31 16.70
CA ARG A 56 6.99 4.62 16.21
C ARG A 56 5.84 5.41 15.59
N HIS A 57 5.05 4.77 14.74
CA HIS A 57 3.89 5.39 14.10
C HIS A 57 2.86 5.90 15.12
N LEU A 58 2.56 5.10 16.15
CA LEU A 58 1.60 5.46 17.19
C LEU A 58 2.12 6.60 18.09
N LEU A 59 3.41 6.61 18.40
CA LEU A 59 4.04 7.71 19.15
C LEU A 59 4.01 9.02 18.37
N GLU A 60 4.21 8.97 17.05
CA GLU A 60 4.08 10.13 16.18
C GLU A 60 2.64 10.66 16.17
N GLN A 61 1.63 9.78 16.05
CA GLN A 61 0.22 10.17 16.18
C GLN A 61 -0.08 10.83 17.53
N LEU A 62 0.46 10.28 18.62
CA LEU A 62 0.28 10.84 19.97
C LEU A 62 0.90 12.24 20.12
N SER A 63 2.01 12.50 19.42
CA SER A 63 2.67 13.81 19.45
C SER A 63 1.80 14.91 18.85
N LEU A 64 1.02 14.59 17.81
CA LEU A 64 0.11 15.50 17.11
C LEU A 64 -1.17 15.77 17.90
N LEU A 65 -1.48 14.93 18.89
CA LEU A 65 -2.72 15.01 19.65
C LEU A 65 -2.58 16.05 20.76
N SER A 66 -3.09 17.26 20.51
CA SER A 66 -3.04 18.39 21.44
C SER A 66 -4.17 18.40 22.48
N SER A 67 -5.22 17.59 22.27
CA SER A 67 -6.37 17.51 23.17
C SER A 67 -6.09 16.80 24.49
N LEU A 68 -5.03 16.00 24.56
CA LEU A 68 -4.70 15.21 25.74
C LEU A 68 -3.77 15.95 26.68
N ASN A 69 -4.04 15.81 27.98
CA ASN A 69 -3.16 16.31 29.03
C ASN A 69 -1.90 15.42 29.18
N ALA A 70 -0.91 15.91 29.93
CA ALA A 70 0.37 15.22 30.08
C ALA A 70 0.25 13.83 30.74
N PHE A 71 -0.73 13.63 31.62
CA PHE A 71 -0.94 12.35 32.29
C PHE A 71 -1.56 11.32 31.34
N GLU A 72 -2.58 11.72 30.57
CA GLU A 72 -3.18 10.89 29.51
C GLU A 72 -2.15 10.47 28.46
N LYS A 73 -1.26 11.38 28.07
CA LYS A 73 -0.16 11.06 27.16
C LYS A 73 0.79 10.00 27.73
N LYS A 74 1.09 10.05 29.04
CA LYS A 74 1.90 9.02 29.71
C LYS A 74 1.20 7.67 29.74
N ILE A 75 -0.10 7.63 29.99
CA ILE A 75 -0.88 6.39 29.93
C ILE A 75 -0.82 5.81 28.52
N LEU A 76 -1.04 6.62 27.48
CA LEU A 76 -1.00 6.14 26.11
C LEU A 76 0.39 5.67 25.70
N GLN A 77 1.47 6.35 26.11
CA GLN A 77 2.84 5.87 25.88
C GLN A 77 3.07 4.51 26.53
N PHE A 78 2.58 4.31 27.76
CA PHE A 78 2.65 3.01 28.42
C PHE A 78 1.88 1.95 27.63
N LEU A 79 0.64 2.23 27.21
CA LEU A 79 -0.17 1.28 26.44
C LEU A 79 0.49 0.92 25.10
N ILE A 80 1.02 1.91 24.37
CA ILE A 80 1.73 1.70 23.10
C ILE A 80 2.94 0.78 23.28
N GLY A 81 3.70 0.97 24.36
CA GLY A 81 4.86 0.11 24.68
C GLY A 81 4.50 -1.32 25.11
N ASN A 82 3.22 -1.62 25.36
CA ASN A 82 2.73 -2.97 25.69
C ASN A 82 1.89 -3.58 24.56
N LEU A 83 2.03 -3.08 23.33
CA LEU A 83 1.45 -3.72 22.15
C LEU A 83 2.39 -4.82 21.63
N ASN A 84 1.81 -5.92 21.16
CA ASN A 84 2.55 -6.91 20.39
C ASN A 84 2.64 -6.55 18.91
N ASP A 85 3.39 -7.36 18.14
CA ASP A 85 3.61 -7.15 16.70
C ASP A 85 2.31 -7.15 15.86
N TYR A 86 1.23 -7.70 16.41
CA TYR A 86 -0.09 -7.74 15.78
C TYR A 86 -0.98 -6.55 16.18
N GLY A 87 -0.53 -5.70 17.11
CA GLY A 87 -1.26 -4.52 17.58
C GLY A 87 -2.27 -4.80 18.70
N PHE A 88 -2.16 -5.93 19.41
CA PHE A 88 -2.96 -6.21 20.60
C PHE A 88 -2.20 -5.83 21.88
N LEU A 89 -2.94 -5.39 22.90
CA LEU A 89 -2.38 -5.12 24.22
C LEU A 89 -2.04 -6.42 24.95
N GLU A 90 -0.78 -6.56 25.35
CA GLU A 90 -0.29 -7.63 26.21
C GLU A 90 -0.11 -7.10 27.64
N LEU A 91 -1.24 -6.95 28.35
CA LEU A 91 -1.27 -6.51 29.73
C LEU A 91 -1.99 -7.56 30.58
N ASP A 92 -1.36 -8.01 31.67
CA ASP A 92 -2.02 -8.78 32.71
C ASP A 92 -2.79 -7.82 33.63
N VAL A 93 -4.12 -7.91 33.59
CA VAL A 93 -5.01 -7.20 34.50
C VAL A 93 -5.42 -8.17 35.61
N HIS A 94 -4.48 -8.46 36.51
CA HIS A 94 -4.68 -9.34 37.67
C HIS A 94 -4.47 -8.61 38.98
#